data_AF-Q0UWN3-F1
#
_entry.id   AF-Q0UWN3-F1
#
_cell.length_a   1.000
_cell.length_b   1.000
_cell.length_c   1.000
_cell.angle_alpha   90.00
_cell.angle_beta   90.00
_cell.angle_gamma   90.00
#
_symmetry.space_group_name_H-M   'P 1'
#
loop_
_entity.id
_entity.type
_entity.pdbx_description
1 polymer ?
#
loop_
_entity_poly.entity_id
_entity_poly.type
_entity_poly.pdbx_seq_one_letter_code
_entity_poly.pdbx_strand_id
1 'polypeptide(L)'
;MAIDAPSTCAVCEKPASDKCARCRASAYCSKECQAADWKTHKTACADLQLATILERAADIVHKAYLNFRETTWDTVNSKVEIRDDEVVVYDEFEPHPSPLFIPFPNHLMKDEGVKEAVLTFDTCNEPLVYMEELFQQLLHGCAIKIQEVGIKLKPVPRKTTAVFIDGTVRTNWPDNIHEVLRVTSTKSGKTWYIDISGGQYGITRTFWTAKEFYATYVKTIVSVLPFGSNKKKVSDGGQCPGLAGLVLRKTMEASTLISEAIATWTKANKISLSALVRLPSGTFESEKEALLTALHQPVRDFVLDSDFTKQKDAAAIEHLEHNSGRPLTEKQKKLYIGLLQTAGKGAKLRLPAF
;
A
#
# COMPACT_ATOMS: atom_id res chain seq x y z
N MET A 1 23.76 28.18 -0.33
CA MET A 1 22.75 28.67 0.62
C MET A 1 21.65 29.31 -0.20
N ALA A 2 20.47 28.68 -0.29
CA ALA A 2 19.32 29.31 -0.91
C ALA A 2 18.85 30.45 0.02
N ILE A 3 18.84 31.68 -0.48
CA ILE A 3 18.29 32.82 0.25
C ILE A 3 16.77 32.66 0.18
N ASP A 4 16.16 32.13 1.23
CA ASP A 4 14.70 32.09 1.36
C ASP A 4 14.17 33.52 1.21
N ALA A 5 13.20 33.73 0.31
CA ALA A 5 12.55 35.02 0.15
C ALA A 5 11.97 35.47 1.51
N PRO A 6 12.08 36.77 1.88
CA PRO A 6 11.60 37.25 3.17
C PRO A 6 10.08 37.01 3.27
N SER A 7 9.66 36.26 4.30
CA SER A 7 8.25 36.04 4.59
C SER A 7 7.59 37.32 5.12
N THR A 8 6.30 37.50 4.87
CA THR A 8 5.51 38.63 5.40
C THR A 8 4.78 38.24 6.69
N CYS A 9 4.65 39.20 7.61
CA CYS A 9 3.92 39.02 8.86
C CYS A 9 2.43 38.77 8.58
N ALA A 10 1.86 37.71 9.16
CA ALA A 10 0.46 37.34 8.99
C ALA A 10 -0.55 38.36 9.58
N VAL A 11 -0.07 39.35 10.35
CA VAL A 11 -0.92 40.36 11.02
C VAL A 11 -0.79 41.75 10.40
N CYS A 12 0.43 42.19 10.11
CA CYS A 12 0.71 43.57 9.70
C CYS A 12 1.47 43.68 8.38
N GLU A 13 1.69 42.55 7.70
CA GLU A 13 2.29 42.43 6.36
C GLU A 13 3.75 42.93 6.23
N LYS A 14 4.35 43.45 7.31
CA LYS A 14 5.76 43.81 7.38
C LYS A 14 6.66 42.57 7.21
N PRO A 15 7.94 42.74 6.79
CA PRO A 15 8.91 41.65 6.75
C PRO A 15 8.98 40.91 8.09
N ALA A 16 8.94 39.58 8.02
CA ALA A 16 8.95 38.68 9.15
C ALA A 16 10.06 37.64 8.97
N SER A 17 10.89 37.49 10.00
CA SER A 17 11.92 36.45 10.07
C SER A 17 11.47 35.23 10.87
N ASP A 18 10.52 35.40 11.80
CA ASP A 18 10.13 34.36 12.74
C ASP A 18 8.92 33.59 12.23
N LYS A 19 9.03 32.27 12.15
CA LYS A 19 7.91 31.37 11.81
C LYS A 19 7.31 30.78 13.07
N CYS A 20 6.01 30.45 13.03
CA CYS A 20 5.35 29.72 14.09
C CYS A 20 6.14 28.45 14.41
N ALA A 21 6.65 28.31 15.65
CA ALA A 21 7.51 27.20 16.03
C ALA A 21 6.85 25.81 15.87
N ARG A 22 5.51 25.76 15.86
CA ARG A 22 4.75 24.52 15.77
C ARG A 22 4.45 24.09 14.34
N CYS A 23 3.82 24.94 13.53
CA CYS A 23 3.43 24.58 12.15
C CYS A 23 4.38 25.13 11.08
N ARG A 24 5.23 26.11 11.40
CA ARG A 24 6.16 26.81 10.50
C ARG A 24 5.53 27.47 9.27
N ALA A 25 4.20 27.48 9.16
CA ALA A 25 3.47 27.98 7.99
C ALA A 25 3.14 29.48 8.05
N SER A 26 2.98 30.04 9.25
CA SER A 26 2.72 31.47 9.45
C SER A 26 3.97 32.16 9.98
N ALA A 27 4.28 33.34 9.44
CA ALA A 27 5.41 34.17 9.84
C ALA A 27 4.93 35.43 10.58
N TYR A 28 5.73 35.91 11.52
CA TYR A 28 5.43 37.07 12.37
C TYR A 28 6.68 37.94 12.50
N CYS A 29 6.50 39.26 12.49
CA CYS A 29 7.60 40.20 12.75
C CYS A 29 7.94 40.34 14.24
N SER A 30 7.06 39.86 15.13
CA SER A 30 7.25 39.91 16.57
C SER A 30 6.35 38.92 17.32
N LYS A 31 6.66 38.66 18.60
CA LYS A 31 5.86 37.80 19.48
C LYS A 31 4.47 38.39 19.74
N GLU A 32 4.32 39.71 19.73
CA GLU A 32 3.05 40.40 19.90
C GLU A 32 2.13 40.12 18.71
N CYS A 33 2.65 40.17 17.48
CA CYS A 33 1.88 39.80 16.29
C CYS A 33 1.46 38.32 16.34
N GLN A 34 2.36 37.42 16.77
CA GLN A 34 1.99 36.02 16.95
C GLN A 34 0.89 35.82 18.00
N ALA A 35 0.98 36.51 19.15
CA ALA A 35 -0.01 36.44 20.21
C ALA A 35 -1.37 37.00 19.77
N ALA A 36 -1.38 38.08 18.98
CA ALA A 36 -2.58 38.67 18.41
C ALA A 36 -3.30 37.70 17.45
N ASP A 37 -2.56 37.01 16.58
CA ASP A 37 -3.11 36.03 15.64
C ASP A 37 -3.45 34.68 16.32
N TRP A 38 -2.96 34.40 17.53
CA TRP A 38 -3.08 33.06 18.12
C TRP A 38 -4.53 32.56 18.22
N LYS A 39 -5.49 33.45 18.50
CA LYS A 39 -6.91 33.07 18.61
C LYS A 39 -7.47 32.49 17.30
N THR A 40 -7.07 33.05 16.16
CA THR A 40 -7.48 32.61 14.81
C THR A 40 -6.57 31.50 14.29
N HIS A 41 -5.27 31.58 14.57
CA HIS A 41 -4.27 30.63 14.10
C HIS A 41 -4.33 29.28 14.80
N LYS A 42 -4.70 29.21 16.10
CA LYS A 42 -4.57 27.99 16.92
C LYS A 42 -5.17 26.73 16.27
N THR A 43 -6.39 26.82 15.73
CA THR A 43 -7.06 25.69 15.08
C THR A 43 -6.37 25.33 13.76
N ALA A 44 -6.08 26.32 12.92
CA ALA A 44 -5.35 26.12 11.67
C ALA A 44 -3.95 25.54 11.89
N CYS A 45 -3.26 25.98 12.95
CA CYS A 45 -1.95 25.48 13.37
C CYS A 45 -1.97 23.99 13.72
N ALA A 46 -3.03 23.53 14.41
CA ALA A 46 -3.21 22.13 14.75
C ALA A 46 -3.49 21.29 13.50
N ASP A 47 -4.33 21.78 12.59
CA ASP A 47 -4.63 21.13 11.32
C ASP A 47 -3.41 21.04 10.39
N LEU A 48 -2.55 22.06 10.39
CA LEU A 48 -1.30 22.07 9.62
C LEU A 48 -0.30 21.06 10.17
N GLN A 49 -0.12 20.99 11.49
CA GLN A 49 0.71 19.96 12.11
C GLN A 49 0.18 18.55 11.83
N LEU A 50 -1.14 18.37 11.93
CA LEU A 50 -1.77 17.10 11.62
C LEU A 50 -1.56 16.72 10.15
N ALA A 51 -1.69 17.67 9.22
CA ALA A 51 -1.42 17.43 7.81
C ALA A 51 0.03 16.95 7.57
N THR A 52 1.03 17.59 8.20
CA THR A 52 2.43 17.13 8.11
C THR A 52 2.63 15.72 8.68
N ILE A 53 1.98 15.40 9.80
CA ILE A 53 2.03 14.06 10.40
C ILE A 53 1.41 13.02 9.44
N LEU A 54 0.25 13.33 8.86
CA LEU A 54 -0.46 12.44 7.93
C LEU A 54 0.32 12.23 6.63
N GLU A 55 0.91 13.28 6.08
CA GLU A 55 1.76 13.20 4.88
C GLU A 55 2.98 12.30 5.11
N ARG A 56 3.67 12.48 6.25
CA ARG A 56 4.81 11.64 6.63
C ARG A 56 4.42 10.19 6.88
N ALA A 57 3.28 9.96 7.52
CA ALA A 57 2.76 8.61 7.73
C ALA A 57 2.40 7.94 6.39
N ALA A 58 1.78 8.69 5.47
CA ALA A 58 1.46 8.20 4.13
C ALA A 58 2.72 7.82 3.34
N ASP A 59 3.78 8.63 3.39
CA ASP A 59 5.08 8.34 2.77
C ASP A 59 5.72 7.06 3.33
N ILE A 60 5.81 6.93 4.66
CA ILE A 60 6.35 5.72 5.31
C ILE A 60 5.57 4.49 4.91
N VAL A 61 4.23 4.54 5.01
CA VAL A 61 3.39 3.37 4.73
C VAL A 61 3.45 3.00 3.25
N HIS A 62 3.48 3.97 2.35
CA HIS A 62 3.60 3.70 0.93
C HIS A 62 4.91 3.00 0.58
N LYS A 63 6.04 3.53 1.04
CA LYS A 63 7.35 2.90 0.84
C LYS A 63 7.42 1.51 1.49
N ALA A 64 6.90 1.36 2.70
CA ALA A 64 6.86 0.06 3.39
C ALA A 64 6.01 -0.96 2.62
N TYR A 65 4.86 -0.55 2.08
CA TYR A 65 4.00 -1.41 1.27
C TYR A 65 4.66 -1.80 -0.05
N LEU A 66 5.28 -0.88 -0.77
CA LEU A 66 5.99 -1.22 -2.02
C LEU A 66 7.11 -2.22 -1.78
N ASN A 67 7.95 -2.00 -0.75
CA ASN A 67 9.01 -2.95 -0.37
C ASN A 67 8.42 -4.31 0.03
N PHE A 68 7.36 -4.32 0.83
CA PHE A 68 6.68 -5.54 1.24
C PHE A 68 6.13 -6.31 0.03
N ARG A 69 5.44 -5.63 -0.89
CA ARG A 69 4.81 -6.22 -2.06
C ARG A 69 5.83 -6.72 -3.07
N GLU A 70 6.94 -6.00 -3.25
CA GLU A 70 8.07 -6.44 -4.08
C GLU A 70 8.71 -7.72 -3.52
N THR A 71 8.88 -7.79 -2.20
CA THR A 71 9.48 -8.96 -1.53
C THR A 71 8.54 -10.17 -1.50
N THR A 72 7.23 -9.93 -1.36
CA THR A 72 6.18 -10.96 -1.37
C THR A 72 5.56 -11.14 -2.76
N TRP A 73 6.33 -10.86 -3.82
CA TRP A 73 5.83 -10.99 -5.18
C TRP A 73 5.50 -12.45 -5.50
N ASP A 74 4.36 -12.68 -6.14
CA ASP A 74 3.72 -14.00 -6.27
C ASP A 74 3.20 -14.26 -7.68
N THR A 75 3.47 -13.34 -8.61
CA THR A 75 2.88 -13.30 -9.95
C THR A 75 3.97 -13.39 -11.00
N VAL A 76 3.86 -14.33 -11.95
CA VAL A 76 4.86 -14.45 -13.02
C VAL A 76 4.49 -13.49 -14.14
N ASN A 77 5.23 -12.39 -14.29
CA ASN A 77 5.05 -11.52 -15.44
C ASN A 77 6.12 -11.80 -16.50
N SER A 78 5.70 -12.13 -17.72
CA SER A 78 6.63 -12.38 -18.82
C SER A 78 6.93 -11.16 -19.67
N LYS A 79 6.05 -10.17 -19.63
CA LYS A 79 6.20 -8.94 -20.41
C LYS A 79 5.46 -7.79 -19.75
N VAL A 80 6.04 -6.60 -19.85
CA VAL A 80 5.38 -5.33 -19.55
C VAL A 80 5.50 -4.44 -20.79
N GLU A 81 4.36 -4.01 -21.33
CA GLU A 81 4.28 -3.01 -22.39
C GLU A 81 3.84 -1.67 -21.83
N ILE A 82 4.48 -0.60 -22.29
CA ILE A 82 4.19 0.77 -21.87
C ILE A 82 3.64 1.52 -23.08
N ARG A 83 2.46 2.09 -22.91
CA ARG A 83 1.78 2.98 -23.86
C ARG A 83 1.57 4.34 -23.18
N ASP A 84 1.12 5.33 -23.93
CA ASP A 84 1.02 6.71 -23.44
C ASP A 84 0.17 6.85 -22.16
N ASP A 85 -0.95 6.13 -22.07
CA ASP A 85 -1.90 6.16 -20.96
C ASP A 85 -2.16 4.77 -20.34
N GLU A 86 -1.32 3.77 -20.63
CA GLU A 86 -1.55 2.39 -20.21
C GLU A 86 -0.25 1.63 -19.93
N VAL A 87 -0.21 0.87 -18.83
CA VAL A 87 0.76 -0.21 -18.62
C VAL A 87 0.03 -1.54 -18.81
N VAL A 88 0.53 -2.37 -19.71
CA VAL A 88 0.00 -3.71 -19.96
C VAL A 88 0.96 -4.75 -19.40
N VAL A 89 0.49 -5.54 -18.45
CA VAL A 89 1.23 -6.61 -17.79
C VAL A 89 0.75 -7.94 -18.36
N TYR A 90 1.66 -8.77 -18.84
CA TYR A 90 1.34 -10.13 -19.29
C TYR A 90 1.57 -11.08 -18.14
N ASP A 91 0.47 -11.60 -17.59
CA ASP A 91 0.43 -12.44 -16.40
C ASP A 91 0.34 -13.92 -16.78
N GLU A 92 1.41 -14.64 -16.50
CA GLU A 92 1.51 -16.08 -16.66
C GLU A 92 1.04 -16.73 -15.37
N PHE A 93 -0.28 -16.97 -15.26
CA PHE A 93 -0.79 -17.84 -14.21
C PHE A 93 -0.29 -19.27 -14.46
N GLU A 94 0.86 -19.62 -13.89
CA GLU A 94 1.46 -20.93 -14.08
C GLU A 94 0.92 -21.95 -13.06
N PRO A 95 0.38 -23.09 -13.53
CA PRO A 95 0.32 -24.29 -12.72
C PRO A 95 1.74 -24.88 -12.53
N HIS A 96 2.46 -24.29 -11.57
CA HIS A 96 3.44 -24.95 -10.68
C HIS A 96 4.63 -25.71 -11.31
N PRO A 97 5.79 -25.02 -11.44
CA PRO A 97 6.87 -25.40 -10.52
C PRO A 97 7.48 -24.22 -9.73
N SER A 98 7.06 -22.98 -9.97
CA SER A 98 7.63 -21.82 -9.27
C SER A 98 7.40 -21.89 -7.75
N PRO A 99 8.26 -21.28 -6.91
CA PRO A 99 7.98 -21.04 -5.48
C PRO A 99 6.66 -20.27 -5.26
N LEU A 100 6.20 -20.13 -4.00
CA LEU A 100 5.00 -19.33 -3.70
C LEU A 100 5.26 -17.85 -3.93
N PHE A 101 6.38 -17.36 -3.39
CA PHE A 101 6.90 -16.03 -3.65
C PHE A 101 8.11 -16.14 -4.58
N ILE A 102 8.15 -15.31 -5.59
CA ILE A 102 9.19 -15.26 -6.62
C ILE A 102 9.81 -13.87 -6.66
N PRO A 103 11.06 -13.72 -7.15
CA PRO A 103 11.65 -12.40 -7.31
C PRO A 103 10.79 -11.52 -8.23
N PHE A 104 10.50 -10.30 -7.78
CA PHE A 104 9.84 -9.30 -8.62
C PHE A 104 10.66 -9.05 -9.89
N PRO A 105 10.03 -9.01 -11.08
CA PRO A 105 10.73 -8.88 -12.35
C PRO A 105 11.18 -7.45 -12.63
N ASN A 106 12.11 -6.93 -11.81
CA ASN A 106 12.65 -5.57 -11.91
C ASN A 106 13.18 -5.24 -13.32
N HIS A 107 13.74 -6.22 -14.02
CA HIS A 107 14.24 -6.04 -15.39
C HIS A 107 13.17 -5.69 -16.44
N LEU A 108 11.88 -5.89 -16.12
CA LEU A 108 10.76 -5.49 -16.98
C LEU A 108 10.24 -4.07 -16.66
N MET A 109 10.68 -3.45 -15.57
CA MET A 109 10.24 -2.10 -15.17
C MET A 109 11.13 -1.04 -15.80
N LYS A 110 10.53 -0.16 -16.60
CA LYS A 110 11.26 0.94 -17.26
C LYS A 110 11.69 2.04 -16.29
N ASP A 111 10.84 2.33 -15.31
CA ASP A 111 11.01 3.37 -14.30
C ASP A 111 10.18 3.05 -13.05
N GLU A 112 10.35 3.84 -12.00
CA GLU A 112 9.65 3.68 -10.73
C GLU A 112 8.12 3.83 -10.87
N GLY A 113 7.64 4.66 -11.79
CA GLY A 113 6.20 4.83 -12.02
C GLY A 113 5.55 3.58 -12.63
N VAL A 114 6.26 2.88 -13.50
CA VAL A 114 5.86 1.56 -14.02
C VAL A 114 5.98 0.49 -12.93
N LYS A 115 7.06 0.51 -12.13
CA LYS A 115 7.22 -0.42 -11.01
C LYS A 115 6.06 -0.31 -10.01
N GLU A 116 5.73 0.91 -9.59
CA GLU A 116 4.58 1.19 -8.73
C GLU A 116 3.27 0.73 -9.34
N ALA A 117 3.09 0.92 -10.66
CA ALA A 117 1.92 0.44 -11.39
C ALA A 117 1.68 -1.05 -11.18
N VAL A 118 2.73 -1.83 -11.39
CA VAL A 118 2.69 -3.29 -11.36
C VAL A 118 2.54 -3.78 -9.92
N LEU A 119 3.31 -3.20 -8.98
CA LEU A 119 3.22 -3.55 -7.56
C LEU A 119 1.82 -3.30 -6.97
N THR A 120 1.13 -2.26 -7.41
CA THR A 120 -0.16 -1.84 -6.83
C THR A 120 -1.39 -2.25 -7.65
N PHE A 121 -1.21 -3.00 -8.75
CA PHE A 121 -2.29 -3.35 -9.66
C PHE A 121 -3.31 -4.30 -9.03
N ASP A 122 -4.57 -3.85 -8.94
CA ASP A 122 -5.72 -4.60 -8.38
C ASP A 122 -5.54 -5.00 -6.90
N THR A 123 -4.63 -4.34 -6.18
CA THR A 123 -4.32 -4.60 -4.78
C THR A 123 -4.68 -3.43 -3.86
N CYS A 124 -5.60 -2.55 -4.27
CA CYS A 124 -5.85 -1.29 -3.57
C CYS A 124 -6.26 -1.44 -2.09
N ASN A 125 -6.86 -2.56 -1.71
CA ASN A 125 -7.22 -2.92 -0.34
C ASN A 125 -6.05 -3.44 0.50
N GLU A 126 -5.01 -4.01 -0.12
CA GLU A 126 -3.90 -4.67 0.58
C GLU A 126 -3.12 -3.75 1.53
N PRO A 127 -2.72 -2.51 1.15
CA PRO A 127 -2.00 -1.64 2.07
C PRO A 127 -2.82 -1.31 3.33
N LEU A 128 -4.15 -1.25 3.22
CA LEU A 128 -5.04 -0.98 4.36
C LEU A 128 -5.08 -2.16 5.34
N VAL A 129 -4.69 -3.35 4.90
CA VAL A 129 -4.64 -4.57 5.70
C VAL A 129 -3.24 -4.84 6.22
N TYR A 130 -2.25 -4.97 5.34
CA TYR A 130 -0.89 -5.37 5.71
C TYR A 130 -0.13 -4.27 6.45
N MET A 131 -0.53 -3.01 6.30
CA MET A 131 0.09 -1.86 6.98
C MET A 131 -0.81 -1.24 8.04
N GLU A 132 -1.89 -1.91 8.45
CA GLU A 132 -2.85 -1.39 9.43
C GLU A 132 -2.16 -0.97 10.73
N GLU A 133 -1.33 -1.84 11.30
CA GLU A 133 -0.65 -1.58 12.57
C GLU A 133 0.38 -0.45 12.43
N LEU A 134 1.12 -0.41 11.31
CA LEU A 134 2.05 0.67 11.01
C LEU A 134 1.32 2.02 10.99
N PHE A 135 0.17 2.11 10.31
CA PHE A 135 -0.69 3.30 10.34
C PHE A 135 -1.12 3.67 11.77
N GLN A 136 -1.60 2.71 12.55
CA GLN A 136 -2.08 2.94 13.91
C GLN A 136 -0.96 3.49 14.81
N GLN A 137 0.26 2.94 14.72
CA GLN A 137 1.38 3.35 15.55
C GLN A 137 1.93 4.72 15.14
N LEU A 138 2.04 5.03 13.84
CA LEU A 138 2.45 6.34 13.33
C LEU A 138 1.49 7.46 13.76
N LEU A 139 0.19 7.16 13.74
CA LEU A 139 -0.87 8.13 14.04
C LEU A 139 -1.32 8.11 15.50
N HIS A 140 -0.70 7.30 16.35
CA HIS A 140 -1.06 7.20 17.76
C HIS A 140 -1.06 8.58 18.45
N GLY A 141 -2.11 8.84 19.24
CA GLY A 141 -2.32 10.11 19.94
C GLY A 141 -2.87 11.26 19.08
N CYS A 142 -3.10 11.05 17.78
CA CYS A 142 -3.79 12.04 16.95
C CYS A 142 -5.30 12.03 17.20
N ALA A 143 -5.91 13.20 17.29
CA ALA A 143 -7.36 13.35 17.42
C ALA A 143 -8.04 13.24 16.05
N ILE A 144 -8.13 12.00 15.54
CA ILE A 144 -8.60 11.71 14.19
C ILE A 144 -9.59 10.54 14.16
N LYS A 145 -10.40 10.53 13.11
CA LYS A 145 -11.18 9.38 12.65
C LYS A 145 -10.62 8.93 11.30
N ILE A 146 -10.37 7.64 11.15
CA ILE A 146 -9.93 7.01 9.89
C ILE A 146 -11.10 6.17 9.34
N GLN A 147 -11.30 6.22 8.04
CA GLN A 147 -12.30 5.43 7.32
C GLN A 147 -11.71 4.87 6.03
N GLU A 148 -12.12 3.67 5.65
CA GLU A 148 -11.79 3.06 4.36
C GLU A 148 -12.89 3.44 3.37
N VAL A 149 -12.53 4.00 2.23
CA VAL A 149 -13.47 4.60 1.29
C VAL A 149 -13.24 4.00 -0.09
N GLY A 150 -14.22 3.25 -0.57
CA GLY A 150 -14.27 2.80 -1.95
C GLY A 150 -14.79 3.91 -2.85
N ILE A 151 -14.05 4.22 -3.91
CA ILE A 151 -14.40 5.26 -4.88
C ILE A 151 -14.39 4.73 -6.32
N LYS A 152 -15.29 5.26 -7.15
CA LYS A 152 -15.10 5.25 -8.60
C LYS A 152 -14.27 6.46 -8.97
N LEU A 153 -13.25 6.26 -9.81
CA LEU A 153 -12.38 7.33 -10.25
C LEU A 153 -12.94 8.08 -11.46
N LYS A 154 -12.61 9.37 -11.54
CA LYS A 154 -12.65 10.18 -12.77
C LYS A 154 -11.60 9.65 -13.77
N PRO A 155 -11.46 10.26 -14.97
CA PRO A 155 -10.34 9.93 -15.85
C PRO A 155 -9.01 9.99 -15.10
N VAL A 156 -8.23 8.93 -15.22
CA VAL A 156 -6.96 8.74 -14.52
C VAL A 156 -5.78 9.08 -15.44
N PRO A 157 -4.62 9.46 -14.89
CA PRO A 157 -3.42 9.70 -15.69
C PRO A 157 -3.00 8.49 -16.53
N ARG A 158 -3.17 7.28 -15.98
CA ARG A 158 -2.78 6.03 -16.62
C ARG A 158 -3.66 4.90 -16.11
N LYS A 159 -4.03 3.93 -16.94
CA LYS A 159 -4.64 2.67 -16.47
C LYS A 159 -3.60 1.55 -16.47
N THR A 160 -3.91 0.47 -15.77
CA THR A 160 -3.11 -0.75 -15.79
C THR A 160 -3.99 -1.91 -16.24
N THR A 161 -3.47 -2.75 -17.14
CA THR A 161 -4.19 -3.84 -17.79
C THR A 161 -3.39 -5.12 -17.67
N ALA A 162 -4.02 -6.21 -17.25
CA ALA A 162 -3.44 -7.54 -17.29
C ALA A 162 -3.95 -8.32 -18.51
N VAL A 163 -3.05 -9.02 -19.19
CA VAL A 163 -3.33 -10.01 -20.23
C VAL A 163 -2.92 -11.38 -19.69
N PHE A 164 -3.88 -12.28 -19.52
CA PHE A 164 -3.66 -13.62 -18.99
C PHE A 164 -3.35 -14.62 -20.11
N ILE A 165 -2.76 -15.76 -19.73
CA ILE A 165 -2.35 -16.81 -20.67
C ILE A 165 -3.49 -17.41 -21.50
N ASP A 166 -4.73 -17.34 -21.01
CA ASP A 166 -5.93 -17.77 -21.72
C ASP A 166 -6.45 -16.73 -22.73
N GLY A 167 -5.79 -15.57 -22.82
CA GLY A 167 -6.17 -14.44 -23.65
C GLY A 167 -7.15 -13.48 -22.97
N THR A 168 -7.58 -13.75 -21.74
CA THR A 168 -8.43 -12.84 -20.97
C THR A 168 -7.68 -11.52 -20.72
N VAL A 169 -8.39 -10.40 -20.86
CA VAL A 169 -7.85 -9.06 -20.61
C VAL A 169 -8.67 -8.42 -19.49
N ARG A 170 -7.99 -7.91 -18.46
CA ARG A 170 -8.61 -7.16 -17.36
C ARG A 170 -7.94 -5.81 -17.19
N THR A 171 -8.72 -4.74 -17.17
CA THR A 171 -8.22 -3.38 -16.95
C THR A 171 -8.82 -2.81 -15.67
N ASN A 172 -8.05 -2.00 -14.93
CA ASN A 172 -8.51 -1.45 -13.64
C ASN A 172 -9.41 -0.21 -13.76
N TRP A 173 -9.61 0.35 -14.95
CA TRP A 173 -10.42 1.55 -15.15
C TRP A 173 -11.30 1.39 -16.40
N PRO A 174 -12.57 1.88 -16.44
CA PRO A 174 -13.21 2.83 -15.52
C PRO A 174 -14.00 2.22 -14.36
N ASP A 175 -14.13 0.89 -14.34
CA ASP A 175 -15.17 0.23 -13.56
C ASP A 175 -14.69 -0.40 -12.26
N ASN A 176 -13.40 -0.35 -11.88
CA ASN A 176 -13.00 -0.85 -10.57
C ASN A 176 -13.35 0.14 -9.46
N ILE A 177 -13.55 -0.40 -8.26
CA ILE A 177 -13.63 0.41 -7.04
C ILE A 177 -12.20 0.52 -6.52
N HIS A 178 -11.72 1.75 -6.35
CA HIS A 178 -10.42 2.02 -5.73
C HIS A 178 -10.61 2.28 -4.24
N GLU A 179 -9.82 1.65 -3.39
CA GLU A 179 -9.88 1.81 -1.93
C GLU A 179 -8.83 2.83 -1.48
N VAL A 180 -9.27 3.85 -0.73
CA VAL A 180 -8.41 4.89 -0.15
C VAL A 180 -8.77 5.12 1.31
N LEU A 181 -7.88 5.76 2.07
CA LEU A 181 -8.18 6.18 3.44
C LEU A 181 -8.67 7.62 3.46
N ARG A 182 -9.78 7.86 4.17
CA ARG A 182 -10.22 9.20 4.55
C ARG A 182 -9.93 9.44 6.01
N VAL A 183 -9.20 10.52 6.29
CA VAL A 183 -8.83 10.92 7.65
C VAL A 183 -9.50 12.25 7.99
N THR A 184 -10.23 12.31 9.10
CA THR A 184 -10.92 13.51 9.57
C THR A 184 -10.45 13.89 10.96
N SER A 185 -10.03 15.16 11.15
CA SER A 185 -9.75 15.73 12.46
C SER A 185 -11.04 15.77 13.30
N THR A 186 -11.03 15.14 14.48
CA THR A 186 -12.19 15.17 15.38
C THR A 186 -12.34 16.51 16.10
N LYS A 187 -11.34 17.40 15.99
CA LYS A 187 -11.37 18.75 16.59
C LYS A 187 -11.93 19.81 15.65
N SER A 188 -11.60 19.75 14.36
CA SER A 188 -11.96 20.78 13.37
C SER A 188 -12.91 20.30 12.28
N GLY A 189 -13.09 18.97 12.12
CA GLY A 189 -13.81 18.38 10.99
C GLY A 189 -13.04 18.41 9.67
N LYS A 190 -11.83 19.00 9.64
CA LYS A 190 -11.00 19.02 8.43
C LYS A 190 -10.63 17.61 8.00
N THR A 191 -10.65 17.38 6.69
CA THR A 191 -10.54 16.04 6.11
C THR A 191 -9.45 15.99 5.04
N TRP A 192 -8.79 14.83 4.96
CA TRP A 192 -7.72 14.49 4.02
C TRP A 192 -7.96 13.09 3.45
N TYR A 193 -7.32 12.82 2.32
CA TYR A 193 -7.28 11.49 1.71
C TYR A 193 -5.83 11.00 1.64
N ILE A 194 -5.66 9.71 1.91
CA ILE A 194 -4.40 8.98 1.74
C ILE A 194 -4.64 7.87 0.73
N ASP A 195 -3.86 7.88 -0.35
CA ASP A 195 -3.91 6.90 -1.43
C ASP A 195 -2.54 6.22 -1.54
N ILE A 196 -2.43 5.02 -0.95
CA ILE A 196 -1.17 4.27 -0.91
C ILE A 196 -0.91 3.49 -2.20
N SER A 197 -1.98 3.12 -2.90
CA SER A 197 -1.96 2.25 -4.08
C SER A 197 -2.34 3.00 -5.36
N GLY A 198 -2.31 4.34 -5.34
CA GLY A 198 -2.64 5.20 -6.49
C GLY A 198 -1.71 4.99 -7.70
N GLY A 199 -0.53 4.41 -7.48
CA GLY A 199 0.43 4.03 -8.52
C GLY A 199 -0.20 3.19 -9.64
N GLN A 200 -1.21 2.36 -9.35
CA GLN A 200 -1.92 1.56 -10.35
C GLN A 200 -2.65 2.41 -11.41
N TYR A 201 -2.89 3.68 -11.08
CA TYR A 201 -3.52 4.68 -11.95
C TYR A 201 -2.57 5.81 -12.39
N GLY A 202 -1.27 5.70 -12.09
CA GLY A 202 -0.30 6.79 -12.27
C GLY A 202 -0.47 7.95 -11.29
N ILE A 203 -1.16 7.74 -10.15
CA ILE A 203 -1.34 8.73 -9.09
C ILE A 203 -0.27 8.48 -8.01
N THR A 204 0.91 9.07 -8.16
CA THR A 204 2.07 8.80 -7.29
C THR A 204 2.08 9.60 -5.99
N ARG A 205 1.31 10.69 -5.91
CA ARG A 205 1.15 11.44 -4.65
C ARG A 205 0.22 10.71 -3.70
N THR A 206 0.69 10.47 -2.48
CA THR A 206 -0.02 9.63 -1.49
C THR A 206 -0.92 10.41 -0.53
N PHE A 207 -0.71 11.72 -0.35
CA PHE A 207 -1.46 12.54 0.61
C PHE A 207 -2.10 13.76 -0.05
N TRP A 208 -3.39 13.97 0.25
CA TRP A 208 -4.20 14.99 -0.40
C TRP A 208 -5.12 15.72 0.58
N THR A 209 -5.38 16.99 0.30
CA THR A 209 -6.54 17.67 0.91
C THR A 209 -7.83 17.07 0.34
N ALA A 210 -8.90 17.01 1.14
CA ALA A 210 -10.18 16.48 0.64
C ALA A 210 -10.72 17.26 -0.56
N LYS A 211 -10.59 18.60 -0.57
CA LYS A 211 -11.05 19.44 -1.68
C LYS A 211 -10.33 19.07 -2.98
N GLU A 212 -9.01 18.97 -2.93
CA GLU A 212 -8.18 18.66 -4.10
C GLU A 212 -8.47 17.24 -4.62
N PHE A 213 -8.40 16.23 -3.75
CA PHE A 213 -8.62 14.84 -4.16
C PHE A 213 -10.02 14.62 -4.77
N TYR A 214 -11.04 15.20 -4.15
CA TYR A 214 -12.42 15.07 -4.62
C TYR A 214 -12.63 15.76 -5.98
N ALA A 215 -12.08 16.96 -6.14
CA ALA A 215 -12.16 17.71 -7.39
C ALA A 215 -11.46 16.97 -8.53
N THR A 216 -10.29 16.39 -8.27
CA THR A 216 -9.45 15.76 -9.29
C THR A 216 -9.90 14.33 -9.62
N TYR A 217 -10.13 13.48 -8.61
CA TYR A 217 -10.19 12.02 -8.81
C TYR A 217 -11.51 11.37 -8.43
N VAL A 218 -12.30 11.93 -7.52
CA VAL A 218 -13.53 11.25 -7.07
C VAL A 218 -14.68 11.49 -8.06
N LYS A 219 -15.14 10.43 -8.72
CA LYS A 219 -16.39 10.42 -9.51
C LYS A 219 -17.57 10.13 -8.59
N THR A 220 -17.49 9.05 -7.82
CA THR A 220 -18.53 8.64 -6.87
C THR A 220 -17.90 7.94 -5.67
N ILE A 221 -18.39 8.23 -4.46
CA ILE A 221 -18.07 7.42 -3.27
C ILE A 221 -19.05 6.25 -3.24
N VAL A 222 -18.51 5.03 -3.30
CA VAL A 222 -19.29 3.78 -3.33
C VAL A 222 -19.52 3.23 -1.94
N SER A 223 -18.51 3.34 -1.07
CA SER A 223 -18.56 2.83 0.30
C SER A 223 -17.81 3.75 1.25
N VAL A 224 -18.22 3.74 2.52
CA VAL A 224 -17.49 4.37 3.62
C VAL A 224 -17.56 3.41 4.79
N LEU A 225 -16.44 2.75 5.09
CA LEU A 225 -16.35 1.71 6.09
C LEU A 225 -15.50 2.17 7.28
N PRO A 226 -15.73 1.61 8.49
CA PRO A 226 -14.78 1.75 9.59
C PRO A 226 -13.39 1.25 9.20
N PHE A 227 -12.35 1.87 9.74
CA PHE A 227 -10.98 1.41 9.58
C PHE A 227 -10.81 -0.04 10.11
N GLY A 228 -10.12 -0.90 9.34
CA GLY A 228 -9.96 -2.32 9.61
C GLY A 228 -11.00 -3.21 8.91
N SER A 229 -11.93 -2.66 8.12
CA SER A 229 -12.99 -3.45 7.46
C SER A 229 -12.45 -4.37 6.37
N ASN A 230 -11.46 -3.93 5.59
CA ASN A 230 -10.83 -4.75 4.55
C ASN A 230 -10.04 -5.92 5.13
N LYS A 231 -9.53 -5.83 6.37
CA LYS A 231 -8.81 -6.94 7.02
C LYS A 231 -9.69 -8.17 7.19
N LYS A 232 -10.97 -7.96 7.53
CA LYS A 232 -11.93 -9.07 7.60
C LYS A 232 -12.11 -9.74 6.23
N LYS A 233 -12.26 -8.95 5.16
CA LYS A 233 -12.42 -9.49 3.79
C LYS A 233 -11.22 -10.33 3.36
N VAL A 234 -10.00 -9.82 3.59
CA VAL A 234 -8.75 -10.54 3.28
C VAL A 234 -8.62 -11.81 4.13
N SER A 235 -8.98 -11.75 5.41
CA SER A 235 -8.98 -12.92 6.30
C SER A 235 -9.96 -14.00 5.83
N ASP A 236 -11.17 -13.60 5.42
CA ASP A 236 -12.17 -14.51 4.87
C ASP A 236 -11.69 -15.09 3.52
N GLY A 237 -11.05 -14.29 2.67
CA GLY A 237 -10.45 -14.75 1.40
C GLY A 237 -9.30 -15.74 1.61
N GLY A 238 -8.54 -15.60 2.69
CA GLY A 238 -7.52 -16.57 3.11
C GLY A 238 -8.09 -17.93 3.49
N GLN A 239 -9.41 -18.06 3.70
CA GLN A 239 -10.07 -19.35 3.94
C GLN A 239 -10.50 -20.05 2.64
N CYS A 240 -10.42 -19.37 1.50
CA CYS A 240 -10.75 -19.99 0.22
C CYS A 240 -9.75 -21.12 -0.12
N PRO A 241 -10.23 -22.24 -0.67
CA PRO A 241 -9.38 -23.35 -1.06
C PRO A 241 -8.48 -22.95 -2.23
N GLY A 242 -7.30 -23.57 -2.31
CA GLY A 242 -6.39 -23.36 -3.43
C GLY A 242 -5.32 -22.28 -3.24
N LEU A 243 -4.59 -22.03 -4.33
CA LEU A 243 -3.38 -21.22 -4.31
C LEU A 243 -3.65 -19.77 -3.88
N ALA A 244 -4.75 -19.18 -4.34
CA ALA A 244 -5.13 -17.80 -3.97
C ALA A 244 -5.31 -17.64 -2.45
N GLY A 245 -6.01 -18.58 -1.80
CA GLY A 245 -6.16 -18.54 -0.34
C GLY A 245 -4.84 -18.79 0.39
N LEU A 246 -3.99 -19.70 -0.11
CA LEU A 246 -2.66 -19.93 0.46
C LEU A 246 -1.78 -18.68 0.39
N VAL A 247 -1.73 -18.01 -0.77
CA VAL A 247 -1.01 -16.74 -0.96
C VAL A 247 -1.48 -15.73 0.08
N LEU A 248 -2.80 -15.47 0.18
CA LEU A 248 -3.32 -14.51 1.15
C LEU A 248 -2.93 -14.85 2.60
N ARG A 249 -2.96 -16.12 3.00
CA ARG A 249 -2.52 -16.56 4.34
C ARG A 249 -1.04 -16.31 4.57
N LYS A 250 -0.18 -16.63 3.58
CA LYS A 250 1.27 -16.47 3.70
C LYS A 250 1.72 -15.02 3.61
N THR A 251 1.05 -14.20 2.80
CA THR A 251 1.26 -12.75 2.78
C THR A 251 0.79 -12.12 4.09
N MET A 252 -0.32 -12.59 4.68
CA MET A 252 -0.72 -12.16 6.02
C MET A 252 0.32 -12.53 7.09
N GLU A 253 0.84 -13.75 7.08
CA GLU A 253 1.93 -14.19 7.98
C GLU A 253 3.19 -13.33 7.80
N ALA A 254 3.57 -13.02 6.56
CA ALA A 254 4.67 -12.11 6.28
C ALA A 254 4.42 -10.71 6.87
N SER A 255 3.19 -10.21 6.82
CA SER A 255 2.85 -8.89 7.36
C SER A 255 2.95 -8.83 8.89
N THR A 256 2.76 -9.93 9.63
CA THR A 256 2.92 -9.91 11.10
C THR A 256 4.38 -9.69 11.52
N LEU A 257 5.34 -10.05 10.67
CA LEU A 257 6.76 -9.79 10.90
C LEU A 257 7.08 -8.30 10.88
N ILE A 258 6.30 -7.49 10.14
CA ILE A 258 6.41 -6.03 10.18
C ILE A 258 6.05 -5.52 11.58
N SER A 259 4.97 -6.01 12.17
CA SER A 259 4.55 -5.64 13.53
C SER A 259 5.63 -5.94 14.58
N GLU A 260 6.23 -7.13 14.50
CA GLU A 260 7.34 -7.54 15.37
C GLU A 260 8.60 -6.69 15.15
N ALA A 261 8.89 -6.35 13.89
CA ALA A 261 9.97 -5.46 13.52
C ALA A 261 9.78 -4.04 14.07
N ILE A 262 8.56 -3.50 14.04
CA ILE A 262 8.24 -2.20 14.64
C ILE A 262 8.55 -2.23 16.14
N ALA A 263 8.08 -3.24 16.87
CA ALA A 263 8.32 -3.36 18.31
C ALA A 263 9.82 -3.43 18.64
N THR A 264 10.57 -4.21 17.86
CA THR A 264 12.02 -4.34 18.00
C THR A 264 12.74 -3.01 17.71
N TRP A 265 12.39 -2.35 16.61
CA TRP A 265 12.99 -1.09 16.18
C TRP A 265 12.72 0.04 17.17
N THR A 266 11.48 0.19 17.64
CA THR A 266 11.12 1.22 18.64
C THR A 266 11.86 1.01 19.96
N LYS A 267 12.04 -0.24 20.40
CA LYS A 267 12.80 -0.56 21.61
C LYS A 267 14.30 -0.23 21.45
N ALA A 268 14.89 -0.58 20.32
CA ALA A 268 16.31 -0.36 20.04
C ALA A 268 16.64 1.15 19.92
N ASN A 269 15.82 1.90 19.20
CA ASN A 269 16.06 3.32 18.90
C ASN A 269 15.46 4.26 19.96
N LYS A 270 14.72 3.73 20.94
CA LYS A 270 14.06 4.50 22.02
C LYS A 270 13.16 5.63 21.48
N ILE A 271 12.50 5.38 20.36
CA ILE A 271 11.59 6.32 19.70
C ILE A 271 10.33 5.58 19.23
N SER A 272 9.15 6.09 19.61
CA SER A 272 7.88 5.59 19.10
C SER A 272 7.65 6.08 17.67
N LEU A 273 6.86 5.34 16.88
CA LEU A 273 6.52 5.78 15.52
C LEU A 273 5.74 7.10 15.50
N SER A 274 4.91 7.34 16.51
CA SER A 274 4.25 8.64 16.69
C SER A 274 5.23 9.79 16.98
N ALA A 275 6.33 9.54 17.69
CA ALA A 275 7.39 10.53 17.86
C ALA A 275 8.18 10.74 16.56
N LEU A 276 8.47 9.67 15.82
CA LEU A 276 9.20 9.71 14.54
C LEU A 276 8.58 10.71 13.55
N VAL A 277 7.27 10.63 13.30
CA VAL A 277 6.59 11.53 12.34
C VAL A 277 6.56 13.00 12.78
N ARG A 278 6.95 13.30 14.02
CA ARG A 278 7.02 14.65 14.59
C ARG A 278 8.46 15.20 14.67
N LEU A 279 9.45 14.43 14.25
CA LEU A 279 10.85 14.85 14.25
C LEU A 279 11.10 16.05 13.30
N PRO A 280 12.18 16.83 13.54
CA PRO A 280 12.66 17.79 12.54
C PRO A 280 12.95 17.10 11.19
N SER A 281 12.74 17.78 10.07
CA SER A 281 12.78 17.16 8.73
C SER A 281 14.06 16.37 8.43
N GLY A 282 15.25 16.88 8.78
CA GLY A 282 16.51 16.16 8.54
C GLY A 282 16.60 14.83 9.31
N THR A 283 16.25 14.85 10.59
CA THR A 283 16.23 13.64 11.43
C THR A 283 15.10 12.69 11.04
N PHE A 284 13.95 13.22 10.63
CA PHE A 284 12.83 12.42 10.14
C PHE A 284 13.25 11.55 8.95
N GLU A 285 13.95 12.12 7.97
CA GLU A 285 14.39 11.36 6.79
C GLU A 285 15.35 10.21 7.16
N SER A 286 16.35 10.46 8.01
CA SER A 286 17.28 9.40 8.43
C SER A 286 16.60 8.29 9.23
N GLU A 287 15.70 8.64 10.16
CA GLU A 287 14.97 7.66 10.97
C GLU A 287 13.93 6.89 10.14
N LYS A 288 13.31 7.53 9.15
CA LYS A 288 12.42 6.87 8.19
C LYS A 288 13.15 5.76 7.42
N GLU A 289 14.31 6.07 6.84
CA GLU A 289 15.06 5.07 6.06
C GLU A 289 15.59 3.92 6.95
N ALA A 290 15.99 4.23 8.19
CA ALA A 290 16.36 3.23 9.19
C ALA A 290 15.18 2.32 9.56
N LEU A 291 13.99 2.89 9.75
CA LEU A 291 12.76 2.13 9.99
C LEU A 291 12.43 1.23 8.79
N LEU A 292 12.37 1.79 7.57
CA LEU A 292 12.03 1.02 6.36
C LEU A 292 12.97 -0.18 6.14
N THR A 293 14.26 0.01 6.40
CA THR A 293 15.24 -1.09 6.37
C THR A 293 14.92 -2.18 7.38
N ALA A 294 14.60 -1.78 8.62
CA ALA A 294 14.26 -2.73 9.69
C ALA A 294 12.94 -3.46 9.45
N LEU A 295 11.96 -2.83 8.80
CA LEU A 295 10.69 -3.48 8.44
C LEU A 295 10.86 -4.49 7.29
N HIS A 296 11.78 -4.21 6.36
CA HIS A 296 12.00 -5.05 5.19
C HIS A 296 12.72 -6.36 5.52
N GLN A 297 13.75 -6.32 6.37
CA GLN A 297 14.65 -7.46 6.59
C GLN A 297 13.92 -8.75 7.02
N PRO A 298 13.04 -8.76 8.03
CA PRO A 298 12.37 -10.00 8.48
C PRO A 298 11.45 -10.61 7.42
N VAL A 299 10.78 -9.77 6.63
CA VAL A 299 9.92 -10.22 5.51
C VAL A 299 10.78 -10.90 4.44
N ARG A 300 11.94 -10.31 4.12
CA ARG A 300 12.88 -10.87 3.16
C ARG A 300 13.42 -12.22 3.63
N ASP A 301 13.80 -12.33 4.90
CA ASP A 301 14.32 -13.58 5.47
C ASP A 301 13.23 -14.66 5.48
N PHE A 302 11.99 -14.31 5.84
CA PHE A 302 10.84 -15.22 5.75
C PHE A 302 10.64 -15.77 4.33
N VAL A 303 10.71 -14.92 3.30
CA VAL A 303 10.55 -15.35 1.90
C VAL A 303 11.70 -16.26 1.46
N LEU A 304 12.93 -15.96 1.84
CA LEU A 304 14.12 -16.73 1.43
C LEU A 304 14.24 -18.08 2.15
N ASP A 305 13.85 -18.14 3.42
CA ASP A 305 14.03 -19.33 4.25
C ASP A 305 12.84 -20.30 4.15
N SER A 306 11.72 -19.86 3.55
CA SER A 306 10.49 -20.67 3.47
C SER A 306 10.44 -21.54 2.21
N ASP A 307 10.22 -22.84 2.42
CA ASP A 307 9.78 -23.77 1.37
C ASP A 307 8.28 -24.09 1.52
N PHE A 308 7.48 -23.50 0.62
CA PHE A 308 6.03 -23.69 0.60
C PHE A 308 5.56 -24.80 -0.33
N THR A 309 6.46 -25.57 -0.96
CA THR A 309 6.13 -26.56 -2.01
C THR A 309 5.03 -27.54 -1.57
N LYS A 310 5.17 -28.14 -0.39
CA LYS A 310 4.17 -29.08 0.15
C LYS A 310 2.80 -28.44 0.36
N GLN A 311 2.77 -27.18 0.79
CA GLN A 311 1.52 -26.44 1.03
C GLN A 311 0.88 -26.03 -0.30
N LYS A 312 1.68 -25.69 -1.32
CA LYS A 312 1.20 -25.44 -2.69
C LYS A 312 0.59 -26.70 -3.30
N ASP A 313 1.27 -27.85 -3.18
CA ASP A 313 0.74 -29.13 -3.64
C ASP A 313 -0.59 -29.45 -2.96
N ALA A 314 -0.68 -29.29 -1.64
CA ALA A 314 -1.91 -29.49 -0.88
C ALA A 314 -3.03 -28.55 -1.32
N ALA A 315 -2.72 -27.25 -1.52
CA ALA A 315 -3.69 -26.26 -1.99
C ALA A 315 -4.18 -26.59 -3.42
N ALA A 316 -3.30 -27.00 -4.33
CA ALA A 316 -3.68 -27.39 -5.68
C ALA A 316 -4.63 -28.60 -5.68
N ILE A 317 -4.39 -29.58 -4.80
CA ILE A 317 -5.27 -30.74 -4.59
C ILE A 317 -6.63 -30.28 -4.03
N GLU A 318 -6.62 -29.46 -2.98
CA GLU A 318 -7.84 -28.93 -2.35
C GLU A 318 -8.73 -28.20 -3.36
N HIS A 319 -8.13 -27.36 -4.22
CA HIS A 319 -8.85 -26.67 -5.29
C HIS A 319 -9.51 -27.63 -6.28
N LEU A 320 -8.79 -28.69 -6.68
CA LEU A 320 -9.31 -29.70 -7.61
C LEU A 320 -10.44 -30.53 -6.98
N GLU A 321 -10.30 -30.93 -5.71
CA GLU A 321 -11.33 -31.64 -4.95
C GLU A 321 -12.58 -30.78 -4.77
N HIS A 322 -12.41 -29.50 -4.43
CA HIS A 322 -13.50 -28.54 -4.32
C HIS A 322 -14.26 -28.39 -5.65
N ASN A 323 -13.56 -28.17 -6.75
CA ASN A 323 -14.19 -27.97 -8.07
C ASN A 323 -14.83 -29.24 -8.63
N SER A 324 -14.27 -30.42 -8.32
CA SER A 324 -14.83 -31.70 -8.75
C SER A 324 -15.94 -32.23 -7.84
N GLY A 325 -16.13 -31.63 -6.66
CA GLY A 325 -17.13 -32.04 -5.67
C GLY A 325 -16.87 -33.42 -5.06
N ARG A 326 -15.67 -33.99 -5.23
CA ARG A 326 -15.31 -35.32 -4.71
C ARG A 326 -13.83 -35.38 -4.27
N PRO A 327 -13.51 -36.15 -3.22
CA PRO A 327 -12.13 -36.37 -2.80
C PRO A 327 -11.37 -37.22 -3.83
N LEU A 328 -10.08 -36.94 -3.98
CA LEU A 328 -9.17 -37.71 -4.84
C LEU A 328 -8.53 -38.86 -4.06
N THR A 329 -8.30 -39.97 -4.73
CA THR A 329 -7.44 -41.04 -4.19
C THR A 329 -5.97 -40.61 -4.15
N GLU A 330 -5.16 -41.22 -3.28
CA GLU A 330 -3.72 -40.93 -3.20
C GLU A 330 -2.98 -41.13 -4.53
N LYS A 331 -3.43 -42.07 -5.37
CA LYS A 331 -2.89 -42.28 -6.72
C LYS A 331 -3.20 -41.08 -7.63
N GLN A 332 -4.42 -40.56 -7.57
CA GLN A 332 -4.84 -39.40 -8.38
C GLN A 332 -4.11 -38.13 -7.93
N LYS A 333 -3.95 -37.91 -6.61
CA LYS A 333 -3.19 -36.78 -6.07
C LYS A 333 -1.75 -36.79 -6.59
N LYS A 334 -1.04 -37.92 -6.46
CA LYS A 334 0.33 -38.07 -6.96
C LYS A 334 0.46 -37.84 -8.46
N LEU A 335 -0.48 -38.36 -9.25
CA LEU A 335 -0.50 -38.14 -10.70
C LEU A 335 -0.71 -36.65 -11.03
N TYR A 336 -1.65 -35.99 -10.36
CA TYR A 336 -1.93 -34.58 -10.58
C TYR A 336 -0.73 -33.69 -10.23
N ILE A 337 -0.11 -33.90 -9.07
CA ILE A 337 1.11 -33.17 -8.68
C ILE A 337 2.26 -33.43 -9.68
N GLY A 338 2.45 -34.69 -10.12
CA GLY A 338 3.45 -35.00 -11.13
C GLY A 338 3.20 -34.29 -12.48
N LEU A 339 1.94 -34.14 -12.89
CA LEU A 339 1.57 -33.39 -14.09
C LEU A 339 1.82 -31.89 -13.93
N LEU A 340 1.54 -31.32 -12.76
CA LEU A 340 1.85 -29.93 -12.44
C LEU A 340 3.36 -29.67 -12.56
N GLN A 341 4.16 -30.48 -11.89
CA GLN A 341 5.63 -30.35 -11.86
C GLN A 341 6.32 -30.54 -13.22
N THR A 342 5.65 -31.23 -14.16
CA THR A 342 6.18 -31.50 -15.52
C THR A 342 5.55 -30.63 -16.60
N ALA A 343 4.52 -29.86 -16.28
CA ALA A 343 3.93 -28.89 -17.18
C ALA A 343 4.91 -27.73 -17.39
N GLY A 344 5.61 -27.73 -18.52
CA GLY A 344 6.42 -26.59 -18.94
C GLY A 344 5.56 -25.36 -19.26
N LYS A 345 6.22 -24.20 -19.34
CA LYS A 345 5.62 -22.90 -19.70
C LYS A 345 4.63 -23.05 -20.87
N GLY A 346 3.37 -22.69 -20.65
CA GLY A 346 2.34 -22.68 -21.70
C GLY A 346 1.61 -24.01 -21.97
N ALA A 347 1.79 -25.05 -21.16
CA ALA A 347 0.97 -26.25 -21.27
C ALA A 347 -0.45 -26.01 -20.71
N LYS A 348 -1.47 -26.09 -21.58
CA LYS A 348 -2.86 -26.30 -21.11
C LYS A 348 -2.91 -27.67 -20.44
N LEU A 349 -2.87 -27.71 -19.11
CA LEU A 349 -3.18 -28.92 -18.36
C LEU A 349 -4.62 -29.31 -18.67
N ARG A 350 -4.80 -30.19 -19.65
CA ARG A 350 -6.03 -30.96 -19.77
C ARG A 350 -6.03 -31.90 -18.58
N LEU A 351 -6.82 -31.56 -17.55
CA LEU A 351 -7.17 -32.50 -16.50
C LEU A 351 -7.56 -33.82 -17.18
N PRO A 352 -7.02 -34.97 -16.76
CA PRO A 352 -7.52 -36.25 -17.23
C PRO A 352 -9.03 -36.25 -17.04
N ALA A 353 -9.78 -36.64 -18.07
CA ALA A 353 -11.21 -36.87 -17.91
C ALA A 353 -11.37 -37.96 -16.83
N PHE A 354 -11.91 -37.59 -15.67
CA PHE A 354 -12.13 -38.47 -14.54
C PHE A 354 -13.61 -38.69 -14.30
#